data_AF-A0A7S1SD10-F1
#
_entry.id   AF-A0A7S1SD10-F1
#
_cell.length_a   1.000
_cell.length_b   1.000
_cell.length_c   1.000
_cell.angle_alpha   90.00
_cell.angle_beta   90.00
_cell.angle_gamma   90.00
#
_symmetry.space_group_name_H-M   'P 1'
#
loop_
_entity.id
_entity.type
_entity.pdbx_description
1 polymer ?
#
loop_
_entity_poly.entity_id
_entity_poly.type
_entity_poly.pdbx_seq_one_letter_code
_entity_poly.pdbx_strand_id
1 'polypeptide(L)'
;GREVHALRIVARCVLHPAALRPSMRASLAADAVVAERCENALENIASATEGTAVHCPVTSSKLQKHLERFFDRLDMPHEAEGAVGPYMLDYLLPRQIAVEVDGFKHFYAFSRRLTAKSELKVRVLQAMGWRVVSLPHFEWLPRTADDRLAYLAEQIEGAAGSPLAAIRRGKLEGTVRRAPAKRWSPSPPPARGAFAAGRRR
;
A
#
# COMPACT_ATOMS: atom_id res chain seq x y z
N GLY A 1 12.61 31.53 17.68
CA GLY A 1 12.27 32.29 18.90
C GLY A 1 10.81 32.74 18.98
N ARG A 2 10.20 33.25 17.90
CA ARG A 2 8.81 33.81 17.93
C ARG A 2 7.71 32.75 17.86
N GLU A 3 7.97 31.66 17.14
CA GLU A 3 7.03 30.55 16.95
C GLU A 3 6.70 29.82 18.26
N VAL A 4 7.73 29.62 19.11
CA VAL A 4 7.58 29.02 20.45
C VAL A 4 6.75 29.91 21.39
N HIS A 5 6.78 31.24 21.19
CA HIS A 5 5.99 32.17 21.98
C HIS A 5 4.51 32.16 21.57
N ALA A 6 4.22 32.10 20.26
CA ALA A 6 2.85 31.98 19.75
C ALA A 6 2.18 30.68 20.22
N LEU A 7 2.89 29.55 20.15
CA LEU A 7 2.38 28.26 20.63
C LEU A 7 2.12 28.26 22.14
N ARG A 8 2.98 28.92 22.94
CA ARG A 8 2.77 29.09 24.39
C ARG A 8 1.57 29.97 24.71
N ILE A 9 1.34 31.04 23.94
CA ILE A 9 0.15 31.90 24.09
C ILE A 9 -1.11 31.10 23.76
N VAL A 10 -1.13 30.37 22.66
CA VAL A 10 -2.27 29.52 22.26
C VAL A 10 -2.56 28.46 23.33
N ALA A 11 -1.54 27.74 23.80
CA ALA A 11 -1.69 26.74 24.86
C ALA A 11 -2.26 27.35 26.16
N ARG A 12 -1.78 28.54 26.55
CA ARG A 12 -2.28 29.24 27.75
C ARG A 12 -3.73 29.72 27.58
N CYS A 13 -4.11 30.14 26.37
CA CYS A 13 -5.48 30.55 26.03
C CYS A 13 -6.46 29.37 26.04
N VAL A 14 -6.01 28.18 25.62
CA VAL A 14 -6.80 26.93 25.69
C VAL A 14 -6.98 26.49 27.15
N LEU A 15 -5.95 26.59 27.98
CA LEU A 15 -5.99 26.18 29.39
C LEU A 15 -6.71 27.18 30.32
N HIS A 16 -6.78 28.46 29.94
CA HIS A 16 -7.44 29.53 30.72
C HIS A 16 -8.43 30.36 29.88
N PRO A 17 -9.56 29.75 29.45
CA PRO A 17 -10.51 30.39 28.54
C PRO A 17 -11.23 31.62 29.13
N ALA A 18 -11.20 31.79 30.46
CA ALA A 18 -11.72 32.98 31.14
C ALA A 18 -11.03 34.29 30.71
N ALA A 19 -9.76 34.21 30.29
CA ALA A 19 -8.98 35.36 29.83
C ALA A 19 -9.29 35.79 28.38
N LEU A 20 -10.04 34.97 27.62
CA LEU A 20 -10.42 35.25 26.23
C LEU A 20 -11.64 36.17 26.15
N ARG A 21 -11.74 36.95 25.06
CA ARG A 21 -12.95 37.72 24.76
C ARG A 21 -14.13 36.78 24.46
N PRO A 22 -15.38 37.18 24.73
CA PRO A 22 -16.56 36.33 24.50
C PRO A 22 -16.65 35.73 23.08
N SER A 23 -16.34 36.51 22.04
CA SER A 23 -16.32 36.04 20.65
C SER A 23 -15.26 34.98 20.38
N MET A 24 -14.08 35.09 20.99
CA MET A 24 -13.01 34.11 20.87
C MET A 24 -13.33 32.81 21.60
N ARG A 25 -14.02 32.89 22.75
CA ARG A 25 -14.55 31.71 23.45
C ARG A 25 -15.59 30.97 22.62
N ALA A 26 -16.51 31.71 21.99
CA ALA A 26 -17.52 31.12 21.11
C ALA A 26 -16.89 30.40 19.90
N SER A 27 -15.86 31.01 19.29
CA SER A 27 -15.10 30.37 18.20
C SER A 27 -14.39 29.11 18.66
N LEU A 28 -13.68 29.15 19.79
CA LEU A 28 -12.95 27.99 20.32
C LEU A 28 -13.91 26.84 20.69
N ALA A 29 -15.10 27.17 21.21
CA ALA A 29 -16.13 26.17 21.49
C ALA A 29 -16.70 25.56 20.20
N ALA A 30 -16.93 26.35 19.15
CA ALA A 30 -17.34 25.85 17.84
C ALA A 30 -16.29 24.92 17.22
N ASP A 31 -15.00 25.29 17.33
CA ASP A 31 -13.88 24.48 16.84
C ASP A 31 -13.73 23.17 17.61
N ALA A 32 -13.94 23.18 18.94
CA ALA A 32 -13.96 21.97 19.76
C ALA A 32 -15.06 20.99 19.34
N VAL A 33 -16.26 21.51 19.03
CA VAL A 33 -17.38 20.69 18.48
C VAL A 33 -17.03 20.12 17.10
N VAL A 34 -16.29 20.86 16.28
CA VAL A 34 -15.82 20.35 14.97
C VAL A 34 -14.75 19.26 15.16
N ALA A 35 -13.81 19.43 16.09
CA ALA A 35 -12.80 18.44 16.41
C ALA A 35 -13.42 17.12 16.91
N GLU A 36 -14.38 17.21 17.84
CA GLU A 36 -15.14 16.07 18.35
C GLU A 36 -15.94 15.38 17.22
N ARG A 37 -16.53 16.13 16.30
CA ARG A 37 -17.18 15.56 15.11
C ARG A 37 -16.20 14.84 14.18
N CYS A 38 -14.98 15.34 14.02
CA CYS A 38 -13.94 14.69 13.22
C CYS A 38 -13.44 13.40 13.86
N GLU A 39 -13.21 13.38 15.19
CA GLU A 39 -12.85 12.17 15.93
C GLU A 39 -13.95 11.11 15.81
N ASN A 40 -15.20 11.49 16.07
CA ASN A 40 -16.36 10.60 15.91
C ASN A 40 -16.52 10.11 14.46
N ALA A 41 -16.19 10.93 13.45
CA ALA A 41 -16.25 10.51 12.05
C ALA A 41 -15.22 9.42 11.72
N LEU A 42 -14.02 9.48 12.31
CA LEU A 42 -12.99 8.45 12.15
C LEU A 42 -13.42 7.14 12.80
N GLU A 43 -13.97 7.19 14.01
CA GLU A 43 -14.52 6.02 14.70
C GLU A 43 -15.70 5.40 13.92
N ASN A 44 -16.59 6.22 13.37
CA ASN A 44 -17.70 5.76 12.54
C ASN A 44 -17.22 5.11 11.23
N ILE A 45 -16.18 5.65 10.58
CA ILE A 45 -15.58 5.03 9.39
C ILE A 45 -14.91 3.71 9.77
N ALA A 46 -14.16 3.66 10.86
CA ALA A 46 -13.51 2.45 11.35
C ALA A 46 -14.55 1.37 11.69
N SER A 47 -15.60 1.72 12.42
CA SER A 47 -16.70 0.82 12.78
C SER A 47 -17.51 0.35 11.56
N ALA A 48 -17.78 1.24 10.59
CA ALA A 48 -18.46 0.88 9.34
C ALA A 48 -17.60 0.00 8.42
N THR A 49 -16.27 0.05 8.57
CA THR A 49 -15.32 -0.74 7.78
C THR A 49 -14.91 -2.04 8.48
N GLU A 50 -15.04 -2.15 9.80
CA GLU A 50 -14.91 -3.38 10.57
C GLU A 50 -16.00 -4.39 10.13
N GLY A 51 -15.58 -5.37 9.32
CA GLY A 51 -16.47 -6.42 8.79
C GLY A 51 -16.86 -6.24 7.33
N THR A 52 -16.60 -5.06 6.74
CA THR A 52 -16.69 -4.88 5.29
C THR A 52 -15.44 -5.46 4.64
N ALA A 53 -15.43 -6.77 4.42
CA ALA A 53 -14.44 -7.43 3.59
C ALA A 53 -14.64 -6.95 2.15
N VAL A 54 -13.97 -5.86 1.78
CA VAL A 54 -13.86 -5.46 0.38
C VAL A 54 -13.06 -6.55 -0.32
N HIS A 55 -13.78 -7.45 -0.99
CA HIS A 55 -13.18 -8.35 -1.95
C HIS A 55 -12.70 -7.50 -3.13
N CYS A 56 -11.55 -6.87 -2.98
CA CYS A 56 -10.74 -6.40 -4.09
C CYS A 56 -10.02 -7.64 -4.62
N PRO A 57 -10.50 -8.29 -5.70
CA PRO A 57 -9.64 -9.25 -6.36
C PRO A 57 -8.38 -8.48 -6.74
N VAL A 58 -7.26 -8.83 -6.10
CA VAL A 58 -5.95 -8.44 -6.59
C VAL A 58 -5.86 -9.16 -7.91
N THR A 59 -6.22 -8.47 -8.99
CA THR A 59 -6.03 -8.98 -10.33
C THR A 59 -4.53 -8.92 -10.57
N SER A 60 -3.78 -9.84 -9.96
CA SER A 60 -2.37 -9.95 -10.25
C SER A 60 -2.28 -10.27 -11.72
N SER A 61 -1.84 -9.27 -12.48
CA SER A 61 -1.90 -9.35 -13.93
C SER A 61 -0.98 -10.49 -14.36
N LYS A 62 -1.29 -11.17 -15.47
CA LYS A 62 -0.37 -12.18 -16.05
C LYS A 62 1.06 -11.63 -16.23
N LEU A 63 1.19 -10.30 -16.31
CA LEU A 63 2.46 -9.59 -16.41
C LEU A 63 3.28 -9.66 -15.11
N GLN A 64 2.63 -9.52 -13.94
CA GLN A 64 3.30 -9.60 -12.64
C GLN A 64 3.87 -11.01 -12.43
N LYS A 65 3.05 -12.06 -12.60
CA LYS A 65 3.50 -13.47 -12.49
C LYS A 65 4.64 -13.84 -13.46
N HIS A 66 4.84 -13.06 -14.51
CA HIS A 66 5.90 -13.26 -15.47
C HIS A 66 7.27 -12.77 -14.96
N LEU A 67 7.29 -11.87 -13.97
CA LEU A 67 8.52 -11.25 -13.46
C LEU A 67 9.36 -12.22 -12.62
N GLU A 68 8.71 -13.15 -11.91
CA GLU A 68 9.37 -14.12 -11.01
C GLU A 68 10.50 -14.88 -11.70
N ARG A 69 10.25 -15.40 -12.91
CA ARG A 69 11.28 -16.12 -13.68
C ARG A 69 12.51 -15.27 -14.02
N PHE A 70 12.36 -13.94 -14.11
CA PHE A 70 13.50 -13.05 -14.34
C PHE A 70 14.28 -12.85 -13.05
N PHE A 71 13.62 -12.73 -11.90
CA PHE A 71 14.29 -12.74 -10.61
C PHE A 71 15.04 -14.05 -10.38
N ASP A 72 14.46 -15.19 -10.74
CA ASP A 72 15.14 -16.50 -10.67
C ASP A 72 16.41 -16.53 -11.54
N ARG A 73 16.31 -16.07 -12.80
CA ARG A 73 17.47 -15.95 -13.71
C ARG A 73 18.53 -14.99 -13.18
N LEU A 74 18.13 -13.96 -12.44
CA LEU A 74 19.02 -13.01 -11.79
C LEU A 74 19.48 -13.47 -10.41
N ASP A 75 19.11 -14.67 -9.94
CA ASP A 75 19.38 -15.15 -8.58
C ASP A 75 19.04 -14.08 -7.52
N MET A 76 17.88 -13.43 -7.70
CA MET A 76 17.45 -12.29 -6.88
C MET A 76 16.39 -12.73 -5.87
N PRO A 77 16.68 -12.66 -4.56
CA PRO A 77 15.68 -12.87 -3.53
C PRO A 77 14.55 -11.86 -3.67
N HIS A 78 13.31 -12.32 -3.61
CA HIS A 78 12.14 -11.46 -3.75
C HIS A 78 10.95 -11.95 -2.94
N GLU A 79 10.07 -11.03 -2.55
CA GLU A 79 8.76 -11.30 -1.96
C GLU A 79 7.70 -10.68 -2.88
N ALA A 80 6.81 -11.50 -3.43
CA ALA A 80 5.69 -11.02 -4.25
C ALA A 80 4.56 -10.48 -3.36
N GLU A 81 3.88 -9.42 -3.82
CA GLU A 81 2.73 -8.79 -3.15
C GLU A 81 3.01 -8.37 -1.70
N GLY A 82 4.21 -7.85 -1.45
CA GLY A 82 4.66 -7.44 -0.12
C GLY A 82 4.03 -6.12 0.37
N ALA A 83 3.70 -6.06 1.65
CA ALA A 83 3.07 -4.89 2.26
C ALA A 83 4.09 -3.94 2.90
N VAL A 84 4.06 -2.67 2.50
CA VAL A 84 4.88 -1.58 3.06
C VAL A 84 3.95 -0.43 3.46
N GLY A 85 3.74 -0.29 4.77
CA GLY A 85 2.74 0.64 5.31
C GLY A 85 1.34 0.33 4.75
N PRO A 86 0.62 1.32 4.19
CA PRO A 86 -0.70 1.09 3.60
C PRO A 86 -0.65 0.56 2.16
N TYR A 87 0.54 0.38 1.57
CA TYR A 87 0.69 0.00 0.18
C TYR A 87 1.06 -1.48 0.04
N MET A 88 0.40 -2.14 -0.90
CA MET A 88 0.82 -3.43 -1.42
C MET A 88 1.66 -3.18 -2.66
N LEU A 89 2.88 -3.71 -2.65
CA LEU A 89 3.86 -3.54 -3.72
C LEU A 89 4.03 -4.86 -4.47
N ASP A 90 4.27 -4.80 -5.77
CA ASP A 90 4.31 -6.01 -6.61
C ASP A 90 5.43 -6.96 -6.19
N TYR A 91 6.63 -6.43 -5.96
CA TYR A 91 7.77 -7.18 -5.44
C TYR A 91 8.63 -6.37 -4.48
N LEU A 92 9.08 -7.01 -3.40
CA LEU A 92 10.09 -6.49 -2.49
C LEU A 92 11.39 -7.25 -2.67
N LEU A 93 12.51 -6.54 -2.75
CA LEU A 93 13.85 -7.09 -2.83
C LEU A 93 14.65 -6.65 -1.58
N PRO A 94 15.79 -7.30 -1.29
CA PRO A 94 16.70 -6.86 -0.24
C PRO A 94 17.10 -5.37 -0.35
N ARG A 95 17.53 -4.79 0.78
CA ARG A 95 17.97 -3.39 0.87
C ARG A 95 16.87 -2.36 0.58
N GLN A 96 15.63 -2.69 0.95
CA GLN A 96 14.44 -1.81 0.82
C GLN A 96 14.23 -1.34 -0.62
N ILE A 97 14.32 -2.27 -1.57
CA ILE A 97 14.02 -2.01 -2.97
C ILE A 97 12.64 -2.60 -3.26
N ALA A 98 11.76 -1.81 -3.85
CA ALA A 98 10.46 -2.25 -4.33
C ALA A 98 10.44 -2.19 -5.86
N VAL A 99 9.91 -3.21 -6.52
CA VAL A 99 9.69 -3.23 -7.96
C VAL A 99 8.20 -3.19 -8.23
N GLU A 100 7.76 -2.24 -9.06
CA GLU A 100 6.36 -2.02 -9.44
C GLU A 100 6.19 -2.20 -10.94
N VAL A 101 5.19 -2.98 -11.35
CA VAL A 101 4.82 -3.17 -12.75
C VAL A 101 3.73 -2.17 -13.12
N ASP A 102 4.13 -1.04 -13.69
CA ASP A 102 3.22 0.06 -13.97
C ASP A 102 2.39 -0.17 -15.24
N GLY A 103 1.16 -0.65 -15.03
CA GLY A 103 0.16 -0.78 -16.09
C GLY A 103 -0.39 0.57 -16.57
N PHE A 104 -1.26 0.54 -17.58
CA PHE A 104 -1.86 1.75 -18.18
C PHE A 104 -2.51 2.71 -17.18
N LYS A 105 -3.11 2.19 -16.09
CA LYS A 105 -3.78 3.01 -15.05
C LYS A 105 -2.83 3.86 -14.21
N HIS A 106 -1.52 3.60 -14.27
CA HIS A 106 -0.51 4.35 -13.52
C HIS A 106 -0.13 5.65 -14.22
N PHE A 107 -0.53 5.82 -15.48
CA PHE A 107 -0.22 6.98 -16.32
C PHE A 107 -1.48 7.74 -16.71
N TYR A 108 -1.33 9.03 -17.02
CA TYR A 108 -2.42 9.77 -17.67
C TYR A 108 -2.69 9.21 -19.07
N ALA A 109 -3.94 9.29 -19.51
CA ALA A 109 -4.33 8.85 -20.85
C ALA A 109 -3.46 9.53 -21.92
N PHE A 110 -2.98 8.74 -22.88
CA PHE A 110 -2.09 9.20 -23.97
C PHE A 110 -0.81 9.89 -23.48
N SER A 111 -0.36 9.58 -22.27
CA SER A 111 0.85 10.15 -21.67
C SER A 111 1.74 9.06 -21.10
N ARG A 112 3.04 9.37 -21.03
CA ARG A 112 4.03 8.60 -20.26
C ARG A 112 4.24 9.18 -18.86
N ARG A 113 3.49 10.22 -18.49
CA ARG A 113 3.54 10.83 -17.16
C ARG A 113 2.70 10.04 -16.18
N LEU A 114 3.28 9.74 -15.02
CA LEU A 114 2.55 9.14 -13.90
C LEU A 114 1.36 10.02 -13.49
N THR A 115 0.30 9.38 -13.04
CA THR A 115 -0.79 10.10 -12.37
C THR A 115 -0.33 10.69 -11.04
N ALA A 116 -1.00 11.74 -10.57
CA ALA A 116 -0.73 12.31 -9.24
C ALA A 116 -0.82 11.24 -8.12
N LYS A 117 -1.71 10.26 -8.25
CA LYS A 117 -1.84 9.14 -7.30
C LYS A 117 -0.59 8.26 -7.29
N SER A 118 -0.12 7.85 -8.47
CA SER A 118 1.07 7.01 -8.59
C SER A 118 2.33 7.75 -8.14
N GLU A 119 2.46 9.03 -8.50
CA GLU A 119 3.57 9.86 -8.07
C GLU A 119 3.59 10.06 -6.55
N LEU A 120 2.43 10.30 -5.93
CA LEU A 120 2.31 10.39 -4.47
C LEU A 120 2.73 9.08 -3.79
N LYS A 121 2.29 7.91 -4.29
CA LYS A 121 2.72 6.60 -3.77
C LYS A 121 4.24 6.48 -3.78
N VAL A 122 4.88 6.80 -4.91
CA VAL A 122 6.35 6.74 -5.05
C VAL A 122 7.03 7.66 -4.04
N ARG A 123 6.58 8.91 -3.92
CA ARG A 123 7.17 9.88 -2.97
C ARG A 123 7.04 9.43 -1.52
N VAL A 124 5.90 8.86 -1.13
CA VAL A 124 5.71 8.35 0.23
C VAL A 124 6.64 7.17 0.50
N LEU A 125 6.75 6.22 -0.43
CA LEU A 125 7.68 5.09 -0.30
C LEU A 125 9.13 5.55 -0.19
N GLN A 126 9.55 6.52 -1.00
CA GLN A 126 10.88 7.12 -0.93
C GLN A 126 11.12 7.81 0.41
N ALA A 127 10.15 8.55 0.94
CA ALA A 127 10.22 9.16 2.26
C ALA A 127 10.31 8.09 3.39
N MET A 128 9.77 6.89 3.17
CA MET A 128 9.93 5.74 4.06
C MET A 128 11.28 5.02 3.89
N GLY A 129 12.19 5.51 3.05
CA GLY A 129 13.51 4.93 2.81
C GLY A 129 13.55 3.87 1.69
N TRP A 130 12.44 3.63 1.00
CA TRP A 130 12.37 2.66 -0.07
C TRP A 130 12.88 3.21 -1.40
N ARG A 131 13.63 2.39 -2.12
CA ARG A 131 14.01 2.63 -3.51
C ARG A 131 12.97 1.98 -4.41
N VAL A 132 12.24 2.78 -5.18
CA VAL A 132 11.17 2.28 -6.05
C VAL A 132 11.70 2.16 -7.47
N VAL A 133 11.70 0.93 -7.99
CA VAL A 133 11.93 0.58 -9.40
C VAL A 133 10.59 0.53 -10.09
N SER A 134 10.38 1.43 -11.04
CA SER A 134 9.18 1.48 -11.89
C SER A 134 9.47 0.72 -13.19
N LEU A 135 8.56 -0.18 -13.58
CA LEU A 135 8.61 -0.88 -14.88
C LEU A 135 7.38 -0.49 -15.72
N PRO A 136 7.44 0.64 -16.45
CA PRO A 136 6.34 1.06 -17.31
C PRO A 136 6.02 0.03 -18.39
N HIS A 137 4.73 -0.28 -18.56
CA HIS A 137 4.28 -1.25 -19.58
C HIS A 137 4.80 -0.94 -21.00
N PHE A 138 4.91 0.34 -21.37
CA PHE A 138 5.36 0.76 -22.70
C PHE A 138 6.87 0.60 -22.90
N GLU A 139 7.66 0.46 -21.84
CA GLU A 139 9.09 0.13 -21.92
C GLU A 139 9.32 -1.38 -21.79
N TRP A 140 8.51 -2.04 -20.97
CA TRP A 140 8.65 -3.47 -20.69
C TRP A 140 8.12 -4.37 -21.81
N LEU A 141 6.92 -4.09 -22.32
CA LEU A 141 6.22 -4.98 -23.27
C LEU A 141 6.93 -5.15 -24.62
N PRO A 142 7.50 -4.10 -25.24
CA PRO A 142 8.14 -4.24 -26.56
C PRO A 142 9.43 -5.07 -26.54
N ARG A 143 10.01 -5.33 -25.37
CA ARG A 143 11.32 -5.98 -25.22
C ARG A 143 11.25 -7.49 -25.37
N THR A 144 12.33 -8.07 -25.91
CA THR A 144 12.55 -9.52 -25.91
C THR A 144 12.81 -10.04 -24.50
N ALA A 145 12.86 -11.36 -24.31
CA ALA A 145 13.15 -11.93 -22.99
C ALA A 145 14.54 -11.53 -22.48
N ASP A 146 15.56 -11.52 -23.33
CA ASP A 146 16.92 -11.16 -22.88
C ASP A 146 17.05 -9.66 -22.65
N ASP A 147 16.41 -8.84 -23.49
CA ASP A 147 16.35 -7.38 -23.26
C ASP A 147 15.61 -7.03 -21.98
N ARG A 148 14.54 -7.77 -21.63
CA ARG A 148 13.81 -7.58 -20.36
C ARG A 148 14.67 -7.94 -19.16
N LEU A 149 15.48 -8.99 -19.25
CA LEU A 149 16.40 -9.39 -18.19
C LEU A 149 17.46 -8.30 -17.97
N ALA A 150 18.08 -7.82 -19.05
CA ALA A 150 19.08 -6.75 -19.00
C ALA A 150 18.48 -5.44 -18.47
N TYR A 151 17.30 -5.06 -18.97
CA TYR A 151 16.58 -3.88 -18.52
C TYR A 151 16.21 -3.96 -17.03
N LEU A 152 15.69 -5.10 -16.56
CA LEU A 152 15.37 -5.30 -15.14
C LEU A 152 16.62 -5.15 -14.26
N ALA A 153 17.72 -5.77 -14.67
CA ALA A 153 19.00 -5.66 -13.97
C ALA A 153 19.47 -4.21 -13.87
N GLU A 154 19.48 -3.50 -15.00
CA GLU A 154 19.87 -2.08 -15.08
C GLU A 154 18.99 -1.20 -14.17
N GLN A 155 17.67 -1.40 -14.18
CA GLN A 155 16.76 -0.64 -13.34
C GLN A 155 16.99 -0.88 -11.84
N ILE A 156 17.21 -2.14 -11.45
CA ILE A 156 17.49 -2.50 -10.05
C ILE A 156 18.84 -1.91 -9.60
N GLU A 157 19.89 -2.04 -10.40
CA GLU A 157 21.21 -1.49 -10.09
C GLU A 157 21.21 0.04 -10.03
N GLY A 158 20.50 0.67 -10.97
CA GLY A 158 20.32 2.13 -11.01
C GLY A 158 19.62 2.66 -9.77
N ALA A 159 18.53 1.99 -9.33
CA ALA A 159 17.83 2.38 -8.11
C ALA A 159 18.67 2.11 -6.84
N ALA A 160 19.39 0.97 -6.80
CA ALA A 160 20.21 0.57 -5.66
C ALA A 160 21.50 1.39 -5.52
N GLY A 161 22.03 1.94 -6.62
CA GLY A 161 23.37 2.49 -6.69
C GLY A 161 24.44 1.44 -6.37
N SER A 162 24.18 0.17 -6.68
CA SER A 162 25.06 -0.96 -6.34
C SER A 162 24.83 -2.13 -7.30
N PRO A 163 25.85 -2.94 -7.61
CA PRO A 163 25.69 -4.12 -8.46
C PRO A 163 24.74 -5.17 -7.85
N LEU A 164 24.06 -5.96 -8.69
CA LEU A 164 23.12 -7.01 -8.25
C LEU A 164 23.74 -7.94 -7.20
N ALA A 165 25.01 -8.33 -7.37
CA ALA A 165 25.72 -9.22 -6.45
C ALA A 165 25.79 -8.68 -5.00
N ALA A 166 25.82 -7.35 -4.82
CA ALA A 166 25.79 -6.72 -3.50
C ALA A 166 24.37 -6.68 -2.92
N ILE A 167 23.35 -6.59 -3.77
CA ILE A 167 21.93 -6.57 -3.37
C ILE A 167 21.50 -7.94 -2.85
N ARG A 168 21.89 -9.03 -3.54
CA ARG A 168 21.56 -10.43 -3.17
C ARG A 168 21.94 -10.82 -1.74
N ARG A 169 23.02 -10.23 -1.23
CA ARG A 169 23.54 -10.52 0.13
C ARG A 169 22.77 -9.78 1.24
N GLY A 170 21.87 -8.87 0.89
CA GLY A 170 21.06 -8.15 1.87
C GLY A 170 19.95 -9.02 2.45
N LYS A 171 19.54 -8.72 3.68
CA LYS A 171 18.32 -9.29 4.25
C LYS A 171 17.10 -8.57 3.66
N LEU A 172 16.02 -9.30 3.39
CA LEU A 172 14.69 -8.71 3.19
C LEU A 172 14.28 -8.13 4.56
N GLU A 173 14.41 -6.81 4.70
CA GLU A 173 13.95 -6.09 5.89
C GLU A 173 12.62 -5.41 5.59
N GLY A 174 11.66 -5.59 6.49
CA GLY A 174 10.37 -4.89 6.44
C GLY A 174 9.19 -5.78 6.05
N THR A 175 8.87 -6.76 6.89
CA THR A 175 7.49 -7.27 6.99
C THR A 175 6.96 -6.95 8.38
N VAL A 176 5.88 -6.18 8.46
CA VAL A 176 4.97 -6.30 9.60
C VAL A 176 4.49 -7.74 9.54
N ARG A 177 4.95 -8.57 10.50
CA ARG A 177 4.59 -10.00 10.56
C ARG A 177 3.08 -10.12 10.45
N ARG A 178 2.59 -10.66 9.33
CA ARG A 178 1.19 -11.06 9.21
C ARG A 178 1.00 -12.21 10.20
N ALA A 179 0.07 -12.07 11.14
CA ALA A 179 -0.36 -13.19 11.98
C ALA A 179 -0.76 -14.36 11.04
N PRO A 180 -0.43 -15.62 11.38
CA PRO A 180 -0.73 -16.75 10.51
C PRO A 180 -2.23 -16.75 10.19
N ALA A 181 -2.55 -16.84 8.90
CA ALA A 181 -3.93 -16.92 8.45
C ALA A 181 -4.62 -18.07 9.20
N LYS A 182 -5.72 -17.78 9.92
CA LYS A 182 -6.58 -18.81 10.50
C LYS A 182 -6.94 -19.77 9.36
N ARG A 183 -6.49 -21.02 9.48
CA ARG A 183 -6.80 -22.10 8.54
C ARG A 183 -8.32 -22.19 8.43
N TRP A 184 -8.87 -21.77 7.29
CA TRP A 184 -10.28 -21.92 7.00
C TRP A 184 -10.61 -23.41 6.99
N SER A 185 -11.50 -23.81 7.89
CA SER A 185 -12.08 -25.16 7.92
C SER A 185 -13.39 -25.07 7.13
N PRO A 186 -13.56 -25.79 6.01
CA PRO A 186 -14.82 -25.78 5.31
C PRO A 186 -15.90 -26.39 6.21
N SER A 187 -17.04 -25.71 6.34
CA SER A 187 -18.22 -26.26 7.01
C SER A 187 -18.68 -27.54 6.30
N PRO A 188 -19.13 -28.57 7.03
CA PRO A 188 -19.60 -29.80 6.41
C PRO A 188 -20.83 -29.52 5.53
N PRO A 189 -20.98 -30.24 4.40
CA PRO A 189 -22.13 -30.05 3.52
C PRO A 189 -23.44 -30.42 4.23
N PRO A 190 -24.55 -29.75 3.91
CA PRO A 190 -25.85 -30.05 4.50
C PRO A 190 -26.30 -31.47 4.15
N ALA A 191 -26.85 -32.18 5.14
CA ALA A 191 -27.37 -33.53 4.98
C ALA A 191 -28.44 -33.59 3.89
N ARG A 192 -28.26 -34.49 2.91
CA ARG A 192 -29.25 -34.72 1.85
C ARG A 192 -30.52 -35.29 2.48
N GLY A 193 -31.61 -34.51 2.41
CA GLY A 193 -32.95 -34.96 2.77
C GLY A 193 -33.38 -36.15 1.92
N ALA A 194 -33.96 -37.15 2.57
CA ALA A 194 -34.50 -38.35 1.95
C ALA A 194 -35.65 -38.01 1.01
N PHE A 195 -35.51 -38.32 -0.28
CA PHE A 195 -36.63 -38.33 -1.22
C PHE A 195 -37.51 -39.55 -0.92
N ALA A 196 -38.72 -39.30 -0.43
CA ALA A 196 -39.75 -40.31 -0.27
C ALA A 196 -40.26 -40.77 -1.65
N ALA A 197 -40.13 -42.07 -1.92
CA ALA A 197 -40.68 -42.72 -3.10
C ALA A 197 -42.21 -42.82 -2.99
N GLY A 198 -42.92 -42.03 -3.79
CA GLY A 198 -44.36 -42.17 -4.01
C GLY A 198 -44.67 -43.40 -4.87
N ARG A 199 -45.50 -44.31 -4.34
CA ARG A 199 -45.97 -45.52 -5.02
C ARG A 199 -46.93 -45.17 -6.15
N ARG A 200 -46.76 -45.85 -7.29
CA ARG A 200 -47.79 -45.98 -8.32
C ARG A 200 -48.91 -46.88 -7.81
N ARG A 201 -50.15 -46.47 -8.03
CA ARG A 201 -51.28 -47.32 -8.40
C ARG A 201 -52.00 -46.63 -9.54
#